data_AF-A0A933HW13-F1
#
_entry.id   AF-A0A933HW13-F1
#
_cell.length_a   1.000
_cell.length_b   1.000
_cell.length_c   1.000
_cell.angle_alpha   90.00
_cell.angle_beta   90.00
_cell.angle_gamma   90.00
#
_symmetry.space_group_name_H-M   'P 1'
#
loop_
_entity.id
_entity.type
_entity.pdbx_description
1 polymer ?
#
loop_
_entity_poly.entity_id
_entity_poly.type
_entity_poly.pdbx_seq_one_letter_code
_entity_poly.pdbx_strand_id
1 'polypeptide(L)'
;MSNRSKGALHEKKVADYLKAQGYQVERSFGKPGWRPGRGLVFCARDLFGAFDIAALKPPGEVRFIQVTSGAVAVRKAKAFSVWPKAEVWEHLRAGVYRIHHADGRAEVVDVKTGPAASTV
;
A
#
# COMPACT_ATOMS: atom_id res chain seq x y z
N MET A 1 -20.52 0.42 -9.85
CA MET A 1 -19.44 0.98 -8.98
C MET A 1 -18.24 1.30 -9.87
N SER A 2 -17.73 2.53 -9.87
CA SER A 2 -16.57 2.92 -10.70
C SER A 2 -15.26 2.33 -10.16
N ASN A 3 -14.22 2.24 -11.00
CA ASN A 3 -12.89 1.77 -10.58
C ASN A 3 -12.33 2.60 -9.40
N ARG A 4 -12.58 3.90 -9.43
CA ARG A 4 -12.23 4.83 -8.34
C ARG A 4 -12.91 4.47 -7.02
N SER A 5 -14.21 4.15 -7.04
CA SER A 5 -14.95 3.76 -5.83
C SER A 5 -14.48 2.43 -5.26
N LYS A 6 -14.19 1.44 -6.12
CA LYS A 6 -13.61 0.15 -5.69
C LYS A 6 -12.24 0.35 -5.06
N GLY A 7 -11.45 1.20 -5.69
CA GLY A 7 -10.12 1.53 -5.24
C GLY A 7 -10.05 2.23 -3.88
N ALA A 8 -10.90 3.25 -3.67
CA ALA A 8 -11.03 3.91 -2.37
C ALA A 8 -11.47 2.95 -1.25
N LEU A 9 -12.25 1.91 -1.58
CA LEU A 9 -12.61 0.86 -0.62
C LEU A 9 -11.39 0.02 -0.20
N HIS A 10 -10.55 -0.37 -1.16
CA HIS A 10 -9.32 -1.14 -0.87
C HIS A 10 -8.32 -0.31 -0.07
N GLU A 11 -8.12 0.94 -0.48
CA GLU A 11 -7.27 1.89 0.24
C GLU A 11 -7.73 2.07 1.69
N LYS A 12 -9.04 2.28 1.90
CA LYS A 12 -9.60 2.39 3.26
C LYS A 12 -9.33 1.14 4.09
N LYS A 13 -9.58 -0.06 3.55
CA LYS A 13 -9.39 -1.33 4.28
C LYS A 13 -7.94 -1.54 4.71
N VAL A 14 -6.99 -1.28 3.81
CA VAL A 14 -5.56 -1.41 4.10
C VAL A 14 -5.13 -0.35 5.12
N ALA A 15 -5.62 0.89 4.98
CA ALA A 15 -5.37 1.95 5.95
C ALA A 15 -5.92 1.62 7.35
N ASP A 16 -7.14 1.10 7.46
CA ASP A 16 -7.76 0.73 8.72
C ASP A 16 -6.99 -0.42 9.41
N TYR A 17 -6.51 -1.39 8.63
CA TYR A 17 -5.65 -2.47 9.12
C TYR A 17 -4.31 -1.97 9.67
N LEU A 18 -3.62 -1.09 8.93
CA LEU A 18 -2.36 -0.50 9.38
C LEU A 18 -2.57 0.38 10.62
N LYS A 19 -3.67 1.14 10.69
CA LYS A 19 -4.02 1.88 11.92
C LYS A 19 -4.22 0.96 13.11
N ALA A 20 -4.87 -0.19 12.94
CA ALA A 20 -5.04 -1.18 14.00
C ALA A 20 -3.70 -1.78 14.50
N GLN A 21 -2.66 -1.76 13.67
CA GLN A 21 -1.29 -2.16 14.05
C GLN A 21 -0.48 -1.03 14.74
N GLY A 22 -1.10 0.14 14.93
CA GLY A 22 -0.49 1.31 15.56
C GLY A 22 0.27 2.22 14.60
N TYR A 23 0.07 2.11 13.29
CA TYR A 23 0.64 3.07 12.34
C TYR A 23 -0.25 4.31 12.21
N GLN A 24 0.39 5.46 12.12
CA GLN A 24 -0.19 6.68 11.56
C GLN A 24 -0.21 6.53 10.03
N VAL A 25 -1.40 6.58 9.44
CA VAL A 25 -1.57 6.31 8.00
C VAL A 25 -1.93 7.59 7.26
N GLU A 26 -1.09 7.96 6.29
CA GLU A 26 -1.35 9.02 5.34
C GLU A 26 -1.87 8.44 4.02
N ARG A 27 -3.02 8.95 3.59
CA ARG A 27 -3.73 8.56 2.37
C ARG A 27 -3.50 9.61 1.28
N SER A 28 -3.30 9.18 0.04
CA SER A 28 -2.98 10.10 -1.05
C SER A 28 -4.17 10.97 -1.50
N PHE A 29 -4.00 12.31 -1.44
CA PHE A 29 -4.88 13.29 -2.07
C PHE A 29 -4.08 14.28 -2.95
N GLY A 30 -3.70 13.95 -4.19
CA GLY A 30 -3.10 14.95 -5.12
C GLY A 30 -2.10 14.43 -6.18
N LYS A 31 -1.54 15.29 -7.05
CA LYS A 31 -0.63 14.89 -8.16
C LYS A 31 0.72 14.30 -7.64
N PRO A 32 1.31 13.30 -8.35
CA PRO A 32 2.62 12.71 -8.04
C PRO A 32 3.79 13.68 -7.86
N GLY A 33 4.68 13.36 -6.94
CA GLY A 33 6.08 13.81 -6.97
C GLY A 33 6.91 13.31 -5.78
N TRP A 34 8.18 13.07 -5.96
CA TRP A 34 9.11 13.20 -4.84
C TRP A 34 9.99 14.39 -5.20
N ARG A 35 10.05 15.40 -4.34
CA ARG A 35 10.92 16.57 -4.55
C ARG A 35 12.16 16.40 -3.69
N PRO A 36 13.37 16.36 -4.28
CA PRO A 36 14.60 16.43 -3.50
C PRO A 36 14.54 17.64 -2.55
N GLY A 37 14.75 17.42 -1.25
CA GLY A 37 14.70 18.47 -0.22
C GLY A 37 13.31 18.81 0.36
N ARG A 38 12.21 18.19 -0.10
CA ARG A 38 10.84 18.48 0.38
C ARG A 38 10.01 17.28 0.88
N GLY A 39 10.54 16.05 0.77
CA GLY A 39 9.82 14.84 1.18
C GLY A 39 8.78 14.34 0.17
N LEU A 40 7.92 13.41 0.61
CA LEU A 40 6.98 12.66 -0.23
C LEU A 40 5.84 13.52 -0.81
N VAL A 41 5.49 13.31 -2.08
CA VAL A 41 4.25 13.81 -2.69
C VAL A 41 3.49 12.64 -3.31
N PHE A 42 2.42 12.24 -2.64
CA PHE A 42 1.59 11.09 -3.00
C PHE A 42 0.76 11.33 -4.27
N CYS A 43 0.49 10.27 -5.03
CA CYS A 43 -0.27 10.29 -6.29
C CYS A 43 -1.73 9.82 -6.14
N ALA A 44 -2.68 10.66 -6.52
CA ALA A 44 -4.11 10.34 -6.59
C ALA A 44 -4.60 10.00 -8.01
N ARG A 45 -3.69 9.90 -9.01
CA ARG A 45 -4.08 9.44 -10.36
C ARG A 45 -4.00 7.93 -10.46
N ASP A 46 -5.02 7.34 -9.87
CA ASP A 46 -5.44 5.99 -10.07
C ASP A 46 -5.86 5.78 -11.53
N LEU A 47 -4.92 5.36 -12.40
CA LEU A 47 -5.23 5.02 -13.78
C LEU A 47 -5.67 3.55 -13.94
N PHE A 48 -5.52 2.68 -12.92
CA PHE A 48 -5.81 1.24 -13.03
C PHE A 48 -6.13 0.52 -11.70
N GLY A 49 -6.80 1.17 -10.75
CA GLY A 49 -7.11 0.60 -9.43
C GLY A 49 -5.91 0.46 -8.48
N ALA A 50 -4.93 1.37 -8.55
CA ALA A 50 -3.75 1.41 -7.68
C ALA A 50 -3.71 2.66 -6.77
N PHE A 51 -3.43 2.47 -5.49
CA PHE A 51 -3.48 3.49 -4.44
C PHE A 51 -2.24 3.43 -3.56
N ASP A 52 -1.64 4.60 -3.33
CA ASP A 52 -0.43 4.72 -2.52
C ASP A 52 -0.80 5.11 -1.08
N ILE A 53 -0.22 4.41 -0.11
CA ILE A 53 -0.38 4.59 1.32
C ILE A 53 1.02 4.72 1.93
N ALA A 54 1.23 5.71 2.81
CA ALA A 54 2.34 5.68 3.76
C ALA A 54 1.82 5.35 5.14
N ALA A 55 2.47 4.39 5.79
CA ALA A 55 2.21 4.03 7.17
C ALA A 55 3.48 4.32 7.99
N LEU A 56 3.35 5.18 8.99
CA LEU A 56 4.44 5.64 9.85
C LEU A 56 4.20 5.17 11.28
N LYS A 57 5.19 4.57 11.91
CA LYS A 57 5.18 4.21 13.33
C LYS A 57 6.46 4.71 13.98
N PRO A 58 6.41 5.88 14.65
CA PRO A 58 7.57 6.44 15.33
C PRO A 58 8.05 5.56 16.50
N PRO A 59 9.37 5.51 16.79
CA PRO A 59 10.47 6.15 16.07
C PRO A 59 11.13 5.19 15.06
N GLY A 60 10.80 5.31 13.77
CA GLY A 60 11.67 4.80 12.70
C GLY A 60 11.05 3.83 11.70
N GLU A 61 9.79 3.40 11.88
CA GLU A 61 9.16 2.52 10.90
C GLU A 61 8.33 3.31 9.89
N VAL A 62 8.69 3.23 8.61
CA VAL A 62 7.94 3.81 7.51
C VAL A 62 7.74 2.75 6.44
N ARG A 63 6.48 2.45 6.13
CA ARG A 63 6.09 1.50 5.09
C ARG A 63 5.42 2.25 3.95
N PHE A 64 5.94 2.05 2.74
CA PHE A 64 5.35 2.58 1.52
C PHE A 64 4.62 1.47 0.80
N ILE A 65 3.32 1.62 0.68
CA ILE A 65 2.42 0.56 0.25
C ILE A 65 1.67 1.02 -0.99
N GLN A 66 1.79 0.26 -2.08
CA GLN A 66 0.95 0.43 -3.26
C GLN A 66 -0.06 -0.70 -3.32
N VAL A 67 -1.33 -0.39 -3.04
CA VAL A 67 -2.44 -1.33 -3.16
C VAL A 67 -2.87 -1.38 -4.61
N THR A 68 -3.08 -2.57 -5.18
CA THR A 68 -3.51 -2.72 -6.58
C THR A 68 -4.46 -3.89 -6.78
N SER A 69 -5.40 -3.75 -7.72
CA SER A 69 -6.30 -4.84 -8.15
C SER A 69 -5.96 -5.43 -9.53
N GLY A 70 -4.83 -5.04 -10.14
CA GLY A 70 -4.43 -5.56 -11.46
C GLY A 70 -3.06 -5.07 -11.92
N ALA A 71 -2.58 -5.60 -13.06
CA ALA A 71 -1.29 -5.25 -13.66
C ALA A 71 -0.07 -5.37 -12.71
N VAL A 72 -0.10 -6.36 -11.81
CA VAL A 72 0.86 -6.52 -10.69
C VAL A 72 2.31 -6.55 -11.15
N ALA A 73 2.63 -7.27 -12.23
CA ALA A 73 4.00 -7.34 -12.75
C ALA A 73 4.56 -5.95 -13.12
N VAL A 74 3.76 -5.15 -13.82
CA VAL A 74 4.12 -3.77 -14.20
C VAL A 74 4.23 -2.88 -12.96
N ARG A 75 3.34 -3.07 -11.98
CA ARG A 75 3.33 -2.31 -10.72
C ARG A 75 4.54 -2.61 -9.86
N LYS A 76 4.90 -3.88 -9.69
CA LYS A 76 6.12 -4.32 -8.99
C LYS A 76 7.35 -3.68 -9.61
N ALA A 77 7.51 -3.83 -10.93
CA ALA A 77 8.66 -3.26 -11.64
C ALA A 77 8.78 -1.74 -11.42
N LYS A 78 7.67 -1.00 -11.52
CA LYS A 78 7.66 0.46 -11.31
C LYS A 78 7.85 0.86 -9.85
N ALA A 79 7.17 0.20 -8.93
CA ALA A 79 7.23 0.53 -7.51
C ALA A 79 8.63 0.27 -6.96
N PHE A 80 9.23 -0.87 -7.27
CA PHE A 80 10.54 -1.25 -6.75
C PHE A 80 11.71 -0.53 -7.44
N SER A 81 11.56 -0.09 -8.70
CA SER A 81 12.58 0.74 -9.35
C SER A 81 12.67 2.14 -8.73
N VAL A 82 11.54 2.68 -8.24
CA VAL A 82 11.48 3.97 -7.56
C VAL A 82 11.79 3.83 -6.07
N TRP A 83 11.27 2.78 -5.44
CA TRP A 83 11.38 2.55 -4.00
C TRP A 83 11.59 1.05 -3.69
N PRO A 84 12.85 0.60 -3.54
CA PRO A 84 13.17 -0.81 -3.31
C PRO A 84 12.60 -1.37 -1.99
N LYS A 85 12.26 -0.52 -1.01
CA LYS A 85 11.65 -0.95 0.26
C LYS A 85 10.11 -0.89 0.23
N ALA A 86 9.51 -0.79 -0.95
CA ALA A 86 8.07 -0.65 -1.07
C ALA A 86 7.42 -2.02 -0.93
N GLU A 87 6.14 -1.99 -0.62
CA GLU A 87 5.27 -3.15 -0.62
C GLU A 87 4.20 -2.96 -1.68
N VAL A 88 4.01 -3.95 -2.54
CA VAL A 88 2.89 -3.95 -3.49
C VAL A 88 1.84 -4.93 -2.98
N TRP A 89 0.68 -4.41 -2.61
CA TRP A 89 -0.43 -5.17 -2.06
C TRP A 89 -1.43 -5.50 -3.18
N GLU A 90 -1.30 -6.71 -3.74
CA GLU A 90 -2.21 -7.26 -4.73
C GLU A 90 -3.50 -7.74 -4.05
N HIS A 91 -4.64 -7.13 -4.40
CA HIS A 91 -5.94 -7.60 -3.94
C HIS A 91 -6.30 -8.94 -4.60
N LEU A 92 -6.48 -9.98 -3.80
CA LEU A 92 -6.88 -11.31 -4.27
C LEU A 92 -8.40 -11.49 -4.20
N ARG A 93 -8.97 -11.25 -3.02
CA ARG A 93 -10.41 -11.37 -2.72
C ARG A 93 -10.76 -10.47 -1.55
N ALA A 94 -12.05 -10.36 -1.22
CA ALA A 94 -12.55 -9.40 -0.25
C ALA A 94 -11.83 -9.46 1.12
N GLY A 95 -10.90 -8.53 1.35
CA GLY A 95 -10.12 -8.43 2.59
C GLY A 95 -8.81 -9.22 2.59
N VAL A 96 -8.44 -9.87 1.49
CA VAL A 96 -7.22 -10.67 1.39
C VAL A 96 -6.30 -10.08 0.33
N TYR A 97 -5.06 -9.82 0.72
CA TYR A 97 -4.04 -9.18 -0.09
C TYR A 97 -2.78 -10.04 -0.12
N ARG A 98 -2.12 -10.11 -1.27
CA ARG A 98 -0.75 -10.62 -1.40
C ARG A 98 0.20 -9.43 -1.40
N ILE A 99 1.07 -9.38 -0.41
CA ILE A 99 2.12 -8.37 -0.29
C ILE A 99 3.32 -8.90 -1.06
N HIS A 100 3.85 -8.09 -1.97
CA HIS A 100 5.07 -8.39 -2.71
C HIS A 100 6.17 -7.44 -2.24
N HIS A 101 7.36 -7.99 -2.06
CA HIS A 101 8.58 -7.26 -1.72
C HIS A 101 9.56 -7.26 -2.91
N ALA A 102 10.51 -6.31 -2.91
CA ALA A 102 11.49 -6.18 -3.98
C ALA A 102 12.48 -7.36 -4.06
N ASP A 103 12.70 -8.07 -2.95
CA ASP A 103 13.53 -9.28 -2.87
C ASP A 103 12.84 -10.53 -3.46
N GLY A 104 11.62 -10.38 -3.99
CA GLY A 104 10.84 -11.48 -4.57
C GLY A 104 9.99 -12.24 -3.56
N ARG A 105 10.12 -11.97 -2.25
CA ARG A 105 9.22 -12.56 -1.24
C ARG A 105 7.79 -12.06 -1.46
N ALA A 106 6.85 -12.95 -1.14
CA ALA A 106 5.44 -12.60 -1.08
C ALA A 106 4.76 -13.28 0.10
N GLU A 107 3.86 -12.55 0.75
CA GLU A 107 3.07 -13.04 1.88
C GLU A 107 1.59 -12.70 1.66
N VAL A 108 0.69 -13.50 2.23
CA VAL A 108 -0.75 -13.28 2.13
C VAL A 108 -1.29 -12.82 3.47
N VAL A 109 -1.98 -11.69 3.47
CA VAL A 109 -2.57 -11.07 4.65
C VAL A 109 -4.09 -10.98 4.48
N ASP A 110 -4.82 -11.44 5.49
CA ASP A 110 -6.25 -11.16 5.64
C ASP A 110 -6.41 -9.97 6.60
N VAL A 111 -6.83 -8.83 6.05
CA VAL A 111 -7.00 -7.58 6.80
C VAL A 111 -8.28 -7.55 7.63
N LYS A 112 -9.18 -8.55 7.49
CA LYS A 112 -10.40 -8.65 8.30
C LYS A 112 -10.17 -9.33 9.64
N THR A 113 -9.22 -10.25 9.72
CA THR A 113 -8.92 -11.02 10.94
C THR A 113 -8.03 -10.29 11.94
N GLY A 114 -7.70 -9.01 11.69
CA GLY A 114 -6.75 -8.25 12.50
C GLY A 114 -5.32 -8.76 12.35
N PRO A 115 -4.32 -8.07 12.92
CA PRO A 115 -2.97 -8.63 12.98
C PRO A 115 -3.02 -9.95 13.76
N ALA A 116 -2.61 -11.05 13.14
CA ALA A 116 -2.22 -12.23 13.89
C ALA A 116 -1.11 -11.79 14.85
N ALA A 117 -1.29 -12.06 16.15
CA ALA A 117 -0.23 -11.84 17.12
C ALA A 117 0.98 -12.66 16.68
N SER A 118 1.99 -12.00 16.09
CA SER A 118 3.28 -12.61 15.84
C SER A 118 3.78 -13.12 17.18
N THR A 119 3.85 -14.44 17.31
CA THR A 119 4.39 -15.08 18.52
C THR A 119 5.89 -14.78 18.53
N VAL A 120 6.35 -14.35 19.70
CA VAL A 120 7.69 -13.85 20.04
C VAL A 120 8.80 -14.81 19.63
#